data_AF-M3HM53-F1
#
_entry.id   AF-M3HM53-F1
#
_cell.length_a   1.000
_cell.length_b   1.000
_cell.length_c   1.000
_cell.angle_alpha   90.00
_cell.angle_beta   90.00
_cell.angle_gamma   90.00
#
_symmetry.space_group_name_H-M   'P 1'
#
loop_
_entity.id
_entity.type
_entity.pdbx_description
1 polymer ?
#
loop_
_entity_poly.entity_id
_entity_poly.type
_entity_poly.pdbx_seq_one_letter_code
_entity_poly.pdbx_strand_id
1 'polypeptide(L)'
;MTLIGISFFGWYLSDFVIHSFQEENFRTYSKIAFNAELKDIFLFIGFVLAWNLKKEEFPVILKSLNVLFWILLITGFISSFSPVRLSRLVSDLYRESSNWKFTHPMGHVGGLSLYLPIGLMNTHLTFGGLLQFFFLYPFFFF
;
A
#
# COMPACT_ATOMS: atom_id res chain seq x y z
N MET A 1 20.25 11.35 1.93
CA MET A 1 19.03 10.54 1.73
C MET A 1 19.07 9.25 2.55
N THR A 2 20.06 8.37 2.37
CA THR A 2 20.14 7.08 3.10
C THR A 2 20.26 7.22 4.62
N LEU A 3 21.13 8.10 5.10
CA LEU A 3 21.26 8.37 6.55
C LEU A 3 19.95 8.91 7.15
N ILE A 4 19.21 9.73 6.40
CA ILE A 4 17.92 10.29 6.83
C ILE A 4 16.88 9.18 6.94
N GLY A 5 16.82 8.28 5.95
CA GLY A 5 15.94 7.10 6.00
C GLY A 5 16.25 6.21 7.20
N ILE A 6 17.52 5.85 7.39
CA ILE A 6 17.96 5.04 8.55
C ILE A 6 17.62 5.75 9.86
N SER A 7 17.85 7.06 9.95
CA SER A 7 17.54 7.84 11.17
C SER A 7 16.04 7.90 11.43
N PHE A 8 15.22 8.06 10.40
CA PHE A 8 13.75 8.08 10.51
C PHE A 8 13.21 6.73 11.00
N PHE A 9 13.67 5.62 10.42
CA PHE A 9 13.26 4.29 10.87
C PHE A 9 13.85 3.91 12.23
N GLY A 10 15.06 4.40 12.56
CA GLY A 10 15.65 4.28 13.89
C GLY A 10 14.83 5.01 14.95
N TRP A 11 14.35 6.22 14.66
CA TRP A 11 13.41 6.97 15.50
C TRP A 11 12.11 6.19 15.69
N TYR A 12 11.52 5.72 14.59
CA TYR A 12 10.26 4.96 14.60
C TYR A 12 10.34 3.68 15.46
N LEU A 13 11.43 2.91 15.32
CA LEU A 13 11.65 1.72 16.13
C LEU A 13 11.93 2.07 17.60
N SER A 14 12.64 3.17 17.86
CA SER A 14 12.90 3.61 19.23
C SER A 14 11.62 4.02 19.94
N ASP A 15 10.72 4.73 19.25
CA ASP A 15 9.41 5.10 19.77
C ASP A 15 8.58 3.87 20.17
N PHE A 16 8.53 2.86 19.29
CA PHE A 16 7.88 1.58 19.59
C PHE A 16 8.50 0.90 20.82
N VAL A 17 9.84 0.84 20.90
CA VAL A 17 10.55 0.20 22.02
C VAL A 17 10.25 0.92 23.33
N ILE A 18 10.31 2.25 23.36
CA ILE A 18 10.06 3.05 24.56
C ILE A 18 8.64 2.81 25.09
N HIS A 19 7.63 2.89 24.23
CA HIS A 19 6.24 2.65 24.63
C HIS A 19 5.99 1.19 25.02
N SER A 20 6.67 0.24 24.36
CA SER A 20 6.55 -1.18 24.70
C SER A 20 7.02 -1.52 26.12
N PHE A 21 7.93 -0.72 26.69
CA PHE A 21 8.41 -0.85 28.08
C PHE A 21 7.52 -0.14 29.11
N GLN A 22 6.66 0.79 28.68
CA GLN A 22 5.72 1.49 29.55
C GLN A 22 4.41 0.73 29.75
N GLU A 23 4.08 -0.17 28.83
CA GLU A 23 2.87 -0.98 28.86
C GLU A 23 3.01 -2.24 29.72
N GLU A 24 1.95 -2.59 30.45
CA GLU A 24 1.93 -3.76 31.34
C GLU A 24 2.07 -5.10 30.58
N ASN A 25 1.70 -5.12 29.30
CA ASN A 25 1.74 -6.34 28.49
C ASN A 25 2.33 -6.09 27.09
N PHE A 26 3.64 -6.33 26.98
CA PHE A 26 4.41 -6.24 25.74
C PHE A 26 3.77 -7.01 24.57
N ARG A 27 3.22 -8.20 24.82
CA ARG A 27 2.67 -9.06 23.76
C ARG A 27 1.38 -8.47 23.16
N THR A 28 0.54 -7.90 24.01
CA THR A 28 -0.69 -7.23 23.60
C THR A 28 -0.38 -5.94 22.85
N TYR A 29 0.52 -5.12 23.40
CA TYR A 29 0.97 -3.88 22.76
C TYR A 29 1.62 -4.14 21.39
N SER A 30 2.55 -5.10 21.31
CA SER A 30 3.20 -5.49 20.05
C SER A 30 2.20 -5.95 19.00
N LYS A 31 1.16 -6.68 19.40
CA LYS A 31 0.10 -7.12 18.48
C LYS A 31 -0.75 -5.95 17.99
N ILE A 32 -1.03 -4.96 18.85
CA ILE A 32 -1.76 -3.74 18.48
C ILE A 32 -0.90 -2.90 17.52
N ALA A 33 0.35 -2.63 17.88
CA ALA A 33 1.30 -1.88 17.04
C ALA A 33 1.50 -2.55 15.68
N PHE A 34 1.65 -3.89 15.65
CA PHE A 34 1.74 -4.66 14.40
C PHE A 34 0.46 -4.61 13.57
N ASN A 35 -0.72 -4.51 14.18
CA ASN A 35 -1.96 -4.34 13.43
C ASN A 35 -2.18 -2.90 12.94
N ALA A 36 -1.55 -1.93 13.59
CA ALA A 36 -1.49 -0.54 13.18
C ALA A 36 -0.33 -0.31 12.19
N GLU A 37 0.60 0.59 12.52
CA GLU A 37 1.59 1.14 11.60
C GLU A 37 2.91 0.36 11.59
N LEU A 38 3.19 -0.53 12.56
CA LEU A 38 4.50 -1.18 12.68
C LEU A 38 4.86 -2.05 11.46
N LYS A 39 3.87 -2.42 10.64
CA LYS A 39 4.06 -3.08 9.35
C LYS A 39 4.82 -2.23 8.33
N ASP A 40 4.92 -0.92 8.53
CA ASP A 40 5.71 -0.03 7.68
C ASP A 40 7.21 -0.38 7.72
N ILE A 41 7.65 -1.20 8.69
CA ILE A 41 8.98 -1.81 8.67
C ILE A 41 9.26 -2.62 7.39
N PHE A 42 8.24 -3.18 6.74
CA PHE A 42 8.41 -3.85 5.45
C PHE A 42 8.84 -2.87 4.34
N LEU A 43 8.40 -1.61 4.41
CA LEU A 43 8.85 -0.56 3.51
C LEU A 43 10.33 -0.22 3.75
N PHE A 44 10.78 -0.23 5.02
CA PHE A 44 12.19 -0.06 5.34
C PHE A 44 13.06 -1.18 4.77
N ILE A 45 12.62 -2.43 4.92
CA ILE A 45 13.31 -3.59 4.34
C ILE A 45 13.37 -3.43 2.81
N GLY A 46 12.26 -3.04 2.19
CA GLY A 46 12.22 -2.72 0.76
C GLY A 46 13.23 -1.65 0.36
N PHE A 47 13.36 -0.58 1.15
CA PHE A 47 14.35 0.48 0.93
C PHE A 47 15.80 -0.04 1.01
N VAL A 48 16.12 -0.85 2.02
CA VAL A 48 17.46 -1.44 2.18
C VAL A 48 17.80 -2.39 1.03
N LEU A 49 16.82 -3.18 0.57
CA LEU A 49 16.98 -4.08 -0.57
C LEU A 49 17.16 -3.29 -1.87
N ALA A 50 16.33 -2.27 -2.11
CA ALA A 50 16.45 -1.40 -3.29
C ALA A 50 17.79 -0.66 -3.33
N TRP A 51 18.38 -0.34 -2.17
CA TRP A 51 19.71 0.26 -2.09
C TRP A 51 20.83 -0.66 -2.56
N ASN A 52 20.72 -1.97 -2.27
CA ASN A 52 21.73 -2.96 -2.64
C ASN A 52 21.57 -3.52 -4.06
N LEU A 53 20.67 -2.92 -4.85
CA LEU A 53 20.30 -3.42 -6.15
C LEU A 53 21.44 -3.27 -7.17
N LYS A 54 21.78 -4.35 -7.86
CA LYS A 54 22.79 -4.31 -8.93
C LYS A 54 22.16 -3.72 -10.20
N LYS A 55 22.96 -3.01 -11.00
CA LYS A 55 22.51 -2.43 -12.29
C LYS A 55 21.87 -3.48 -13.22
N GLU A 56 22.32 -4.72 -13.16
CA GLU A 56 21.80 -5.86 -13.93
C GLU A 56 20.34 -6.22 -13.56
N GLU A 57 19.91 -5.91 -12.34
CA GLU A 57 18.56 -6.22 -11.84
C GLU A 57 17.54 -5.12 -12.18
N PHE A 58 18.01 -3.94 -12.59
CA PHE A 58 17.16 -2.79 -12.91
C PHE A 58 16.13 -3.15 -13.97
N PRO A 59 16.46 -3.72 -15.15
CA PRO A 59 15.48 -4.00 -16.19
C PRO A 59 14.31 -4.89 -15.71
N VAL A 60 14.60 -5.87 -14.85
CA VAL A 60 13.60 -6.77 -14.29
C VAL A 60 12.66 -6.03 -13.33
N ILE A 61 13.22 -5.16 -12.49
CA ILE A 61 12.43 -4.34 -11.57
C ILE A 61 11.60 -3.30 -12.32
N LEU A 62 12.19 -2.63 -13.31
CA LEU A 62 11.50 -1.69 -14.17
C LEU A 62 10.30 -2.35 -14.89
N LYS A 63 10.48 -3.58 -15.38
CA LYS A 63 9.41 -4.39 -15.97
C LYS A 63 8.33 -4.74 -14.94
N SER A 64 8.73 -5.10 -13.73
CA SER A 64 7.81 -5.44 -12.64
C SER A 64 6.97 -4.24 -12.20
N LEU A 65 7.59 -3.06 -12.07
CA LEU A 65 6.91 -1.80 -11.78
C LEU A 65 5.93 -1.42 -12.89
N ASN A 66 6.29 -1.64 -14.16
CA ASN A 66 5.39 -1.41 -15.29
C ASN A 66 4.17 -2.36 -15.25
N VAL A 67 4.38 -3.64 -14.95
CA VAL A 67 3.27 -4.59 -14.76
C VAL A 67 2.37 -4.16 -13.60
N LEU A 68 2.94 -3.75 -12.47
CA LEU A 68 2.19 -3.26 -11.31
C LEU A 68 1.39 -2.00 -11.64
N PHE A 69 1.94 -1.09 -12.44
CA PHE A 69 1.23 0.09 -12.93
C PHE A 69 -0.01 -0.29 -13.75
N TRP A 70 0.12 -1.23 -14.68
CA TRP A 70 -1.04 -1.69 -15.45
C TRP A 70 -2.09 -2.39 -14.59
N ILE A 71 -1.66 -3.23 -13.64
CA ILE A 71 -2.57 -3.83 -12.67
C ILE A 71 -3.30 -2.74 -11.88
N LEU A 72 -2.59 -1.72 -11.41
CA LEU A 72 -3.18 -0.60 -10.66
C LEU A 72 -4.21 0.15 -11.51
N LEU A 73 -3.89 0.50 -12.76
CA LEU A 73 -4.80 1.18 -13.67
C LEU A 73 -6.05 0.35 -13.98
N ILE A 74 -5.87 -0.91 -14.38
CA ILE A 74 -6.96 -1.80 -14.77
C ILE A 74 -7.87 -2.05 -13.57
N THR A 75 -7.30 -2.38 -12.41
CA THR A 75 -8.11 -2.64 -11.21
C THR A 75 -8.78 -1.36 -10.72
N GLY A 76 -8.11 -0.21 -10.79
CA GLY A 76 -8.69 1.11 -10.50
C GLY A 76 -9.91 1.39 -11.38
N PHE A 77 -9.79 1.19 -12.68
CA PHE A 77 -10.89 1.35 -13.63
C PHE A 77 -12.06 0.40 -13.33
N ILE A 78 -11.79 -0.90 -13.15
CA ILE A 78 -12.85 -1.88 -12.82
C ILE A 78 -13.53 -1.52 -11.50
N SER A 79 -12.77 -1.04 -10.50
CA SER A 79 -13.32 -0.66 -9.20
C SER A 79 -14.31 0.51 -9.27
N SER A 80 -14.15 1.40 -10.25
CA SER A 80 -15.07 2.53 -10.46
C SER A 80 -16.49 2.11 -10.83
N PHE A 81 -16.70 0.86 -11.22
CA PHE A 81 -18.02 0.31 -11.58
C PHE A 81 -18.50 -0.76 -10.60
N SER A 82 -17.77 -0.98 -9.49
CA SER A 82 -18.09 -2.02 -8.52
C SER A 82 -18.57 -1.43 -7.18
N PRO A 83 -19.76 -1.81 -6.70
CA PRO A 83 -20.23 -1.45 -5.36
C PRO A 83 -19.41 -2.10 -4.24
N VAL A 84 -18.70 -3.18 -4.55
CA VAL A 84 -17.88 -3.95 -3.61
C VAL A 84 -16.41 -3.64 -3.85
N ARG A 85 -15.65 -3.43 -2.78
CA ARG A 85 -14.21 -3.19 -2.88
C ARG A 85 -13.52 -4.41 -3.48
N LEU A 86 -12.75 -4.23 -4.56
CA LEU A 86 -12.07 -5.35 -5.21
C LEU A 86 -11.04 -6.02 -4.29
N SER A 87 -10.49 -5.28 -3.32
CA SER A 87 -9.60 -5.84 -2.29
C SER A 87 -10.23 -7.02 -1.54
N ARG A 88 -11.57 -7.08 -1.47
CA ARG A 88 -12.32 -8.18 -0.85
C ARG A 88 -12.21 -9.49 -1.62
N LEU A 89 -12.10 -9.44 -2.95
CA LEU A 89 -11.89 -10.63 -3.76
C LEU A 89 -10.61 -11.36 -3.36
N VAL A 90 -9.57 -10.62 -2.98
CA VAL A 90 -8.30 -11.19 -2.51
C VAL A 90 -8.37 -11.53 -1.02
N SER A 91 -8.95 -10.65 -0.18
CA SER A 91 -8.98 -10.88 1.27
C SER A 91 -9.87 -12.05 1.66
N ASP A 92 -11.02 -12.21 1.01
CA ASP A 92 -12.00 -13.26 1.35
C ASP A 92 -11.56 -14.65 0.88
N LEU A 93 -10.62 -14.75 -0.07
CA LEU A 93 -9.92 -16.01 -0.36
C LEU A 93 -9.05 -16.48 0.81
N TYR A 94 -8.58 -15.57 1.66
CA TYR A 94 -7.65 -15.87 2.75
C TYR A 94 -8.36 -15.93 4.11
N ARG A 95 -9.29 -15.01 4.37
CA ARG A 95 -10.08 -14.97 5.59
C ARG A 95 -11.36 -14.16 5.38
N GLU A 96 -12.51 -14.76 5.63
CA GLU A 96 -13.76 -14.02 5.69
C GLU A 96 -13.64 -12.93 6.77
N SER A 97 -13.86 -11.68 6.36
CA SER A 97 -13.83 -10.52 7.25
C SER A 97 -15.20 -9.85 7.26
N SER A 98 -15.65 -9.41 8.43
CA SER A 98 -16.91 -8.66 8.62
C SER A 98 -16.78 -7.16 8.32
N ASN A 99 -15.59 -6.68 7.92
CA ASN A 99 -15.34 -5.25 7.71
C ASN A 99 -15.95 -4.70 6.41
N TRP A 100 -16.11 -3.36 6.37
CA TRP A 100 -16.76 -2.56 5.31
C TRP A 100 -16.50 -3.07 3.88
N LYS A 101 -17.50 -3.77 3.34
CA LYS A 101 -17.48 -4.40 2.01
C LYS A 101 -17.64 -3.40 0.87
N PHE A 102 -18.23 -2.23 1.14
CA PHE A 102 -18.72 -1.33 0.11
C PHE A 102 -17.71 -0.23 -0.28
N THR A 103 -17.67 0.06 -1.57
CA THR A 103 -16.94 1.20 -2.15
C THR A 103 -17.77 2.47 -2.02
N HIS A 104 -17.11 3.61 -1.82
CA HIS A 104 -17.81 4.90 -1.74
C HIS A 104 -18.44 5.26 -3.10
N PRO A 105 -19.76 5.55 -3.15
CA PRO A 105 -20.42 5.96 -4.38
C PRO A 105 -19.96 7.38 -4.78
N MET A 106 -19.75 7.59 -6.07
CA MET A 106 -19.32 8.88 -6.64
C MET A 106 -20.45 9.58 -7.39
N GLY A 107 -21.43 8.83 -7.88
CA GLY A 107 -22.60 9.39 -8.58
C GLY A 107 -23.12 8.42 -9.64
N HIS A 108 -24.04 8.90 -10.47
CA HIS A 108 -24.61 8.11 -11.56
C HIS A 108 -24.45 8.89 -12.87
N VAL A 109 -23.92 8.25 -13.90
CA VAL A 109 -23.74 8.85 -15.23
C VAL A 109 -24.38 7.92 -16.26
N GLY A 110 -25.39 8.41 -16.98
CA GLY A 110 -26.05 7.65 -18.04
C GLY A 110 -26.66 6.31 -17.59
N GLY A 111 -27.13 6.20 -16.34
CA GLY A 111 -27.67 4.96 -15.77
C GLY A 111 -26.62 4.01 -15.18
N LEU A 112 -25.32 4.32 -15.29
CA LEU A 112 -24.25 3.58 -14.64
C LEU A 112 -23.92 4.18 -13.27
N SER A 113 -23.89 3.34 -12.24
CA SER A 113 -23.43 3.73 -10.91
C SER A 113 -21.90 3.77 -10.90
N LEU A 114 -21.35 4.94 -10.55
CA LEU A 114 -19.92 5.16 -10.41
C LEU A 114 -19.52 5.14 -8.93
N TYR A 115 -18.35 4.57 -8.67
CA TYR A 115 -17.72 4.45 -7.37
C TYR A 115 -16.32 5.04 -7.41
N LEU A 116 -15.78 5.37 -6.25
CA LEU A 116 -14.41 5.87 -6.12
C LEU A 116 -13.41 4.81 -6.62
N PRO A 117 -12.48 5.18 -7.53
CA PRO A 117 -11.43 4.28 -7.97
C PRO A 117 -10.48 4.01 -6.80
N ILE A 118 -10.48 2.78 -6.33
CA ILE A 118 -9.58 2.31 -5.26
C ILE A 118 -8.78 1.07 -5.68
N GLY A 119 -9.12 0.45 -6.82
CA GLY A 119 -8.49 -0.76 -7.30
C GLY A 119 -8.50 -1.89 -6.28
N LEU A 120 -7.36 -2.56 -6.14
CA LEU A 120 -7.13 -3.58 -5.10
C LEU A 120 -6.75 -2.98 -3.73
N MET A 121 -6.74 -1.65 -3.59
CA MET A 121 -6.37 -0.98 -2.34
C MET A 121 -7.58 -0.86 -1.40
N ASN A 122 -7.30 -0.65 -0.11
CA ASN A 122 -8.34 -0.44 0.89
C ASN A 122 -8.85 1.00 0.97
N THR A 123 -8.06 1.98 0.50
CA THR A 123 -8.41 3.40 0.55
C THR A 123 -8.08 4.10 -0.77
N HIS A 124 -8.81 5.18 -1.08
CA HIS A 124 -8.55 6.02 -2.25
C HIS A 124 -7.24 6.80 -2.12
N LEU A 125 -6.79 7.11 -0.89
CA LEU A 125 -5.54 7.81 -0.65
C LEU A 125 -4.34 6.94 -1.01
N THR A 126 -4.35 5.66 -0.62
CA THR A 126 -3.32 4.69 -1.01
C THR A 126 -3.31 4.48 -2.52
N PHE A 127 -4.48 4.34 -3.14
CA PHE A 127 -4.60 4.22 -4.60
C PHE A 127 -4.02 5.45 -5.32
N GLY A 128 -4.44 6.66 -4.92
CA GLY A 128 -3.95 7.91 -5.50
C GLY A 128 -2.45 8.11 -5.31
N GLY A 129 -1.92 7.81 -4.12
CA GLY A 129 -0.49 7.89 -3.83
C GLY A 129 0.36 6.95 -4.68
N LEU A 130 -0.06 5.68 -4.82
CA LEU A 130 0.61 4.73 -5.71
C LEU A 130 0.51 5.16 -7.17
N LEU A 131 -0.65 5.65 -7.60
CA LEU A 131 -0.87 6.08 -8.97
C LEU A 131 0.05 7.25 -9.33
N GLN A 132 0.20 8.24 -8.44
CA GLN A 132 1.15 9.34 -8.60
C GLN A 132 2.59 8.85 -8.65
N PHE A 133 2.98 7.94 -7.75
CA PHE A 133 4.31 7.32 -7.74
C PHE A 133 4.63 6.66 -9.09
N PHE A 134 3.69 5.87 -9.62
CA PHE A 134 3.87 5.21 -10.92
C PHE A 134 3.73 6.15 -12.12
N PHE A 135 3.04 7.28 -12.03
CA PHE A 135 2.97 8.25 -13.14
C PHE A 135 4.26 9.04 -13.35
N LEU A 136 5.00 9.29 -12.27
CA LEU A 136 6.33 9.90 -12.37
C LEU A 136 7.31 8.98 -13.10
N TYR A 137 7.13 7.68 -12.96
CA TYR A 137 8.04 6.67 -13.48
C TYR A 137 8.18 6.63 -15.03
N PRO A 138 7.12 6.63 -15.86
CA PRO A 138 7.24 6.71 -17.32
C PRO A 138 7.69 8.09 -17.82
N PHE A 139 7.49 9.18 -17.06
CA PHE A 139 7.87 10.54 -17.46
C PHE A 139 9.36 10.86 -17.26
N PHE A 140 10.09 10.14 -16.40
CA PHE A 140 11.51 10.37 -16.15
C PHE A 140 12.46 9.42 -16.92
N PHE A 141 11.92 8.38 -17.57
CA PHE A 141 12.71 7.40 -18.32
C PHE A 141 12.44 7.41 -19.84
N PHE A 142 11.68 8.41 -20.33
CA PHE A 142 11.52 8.74 -21.74
C PHE A 142 12.01 10.17 -22.02
#